data_AF-A0ABC8RIY6-F1
#
_entry.id   AF-A0ABC8RIY6-F1
#
_cell.length_a   1.000
_cell.length_b   1.000
_cell.length_c   1.000
_cell.angle_alpha   90.00
_cell.angle_beta   90.00
_cell.angle_gamma   90.00
#
_symmetry.space_group_name_H-M   'P 1'
#
loop_
_entity.id
_entity.type
_entity.pdbx_description
1 polymer ?
#
loop_
_entity_poly.entity_id
_entity_poly.type
_entity_poly.pdbx_seq_one_letter_code
_entity_poly.pdbx_strand_id
1 'polypeptide(L)'
;MAMLLRYQPEHQSIMLKPLKNKVPKFKNNETTMNVYLCTGNSDKLMILSPLVRRKDVERRAWLVVQEIGKSHIEEVGKHSIMRRTGIPARDVRVLDPKLSHPSKILGRERAIVLNLEHVKAIVTATEMLILNPNDPGVAPFVSDLEHKLSNSDGSQPIVSRFSLHKS
;
A
#
# COMPACT_ATOMS: atom_id res chain seq x y z
N MET A 1 20.12 32.87 8.42
CA MET A 1 21.12 32.12 7.63
C MET A 1 20.81 30.64 7.71
N ALA A 2 20.68 29.93 6.59
CA ALA A 2 20.47 28.48 6.59
C ALA A 2 21.81 27.75 6.76
N MET A 3 21.90 26.83 7.71
CA MET A 3 23.10 26.03 7.97
C MET A 3 22.81 24.55 7.69
N LEU A 4 23.78 23.84 7.11
CA LEU A 4 23.70 22.39 6.91
C LEU A 4 24.43 21.69 8.06
N LEU A 5 23.74 20.82 8.79
CA LEU A 5 24.35 19.94 9.77
C LEU A 5 24.81 18.65 9.08
N ARG A 6 26.11 18.37 9.10
CA ARG A 6 26.64 17.04 8.78
C ARG A 6 27.12 16.38 10.07
N TYR A 7 26.57 15.20 10.35
CA TYR A 7 27.05 14.32 11.41
C TYR A 7 28.25 13.52 10.88
N GLN A 8 29.36 13.51 11.62
CA GLN A 8 30.54 12.68 11.35
C GLN A 8 30.64 11.68 12.50
N PRO A 9 30.52 10.36 12.24
CA PRO A 9 30.39 9.38 13.31
C PRO A 9 31.68 9.19 14.14
N GLU A 10 32.86 9.53 13.60
CA GLU A 10 34.15 9.40 14.29
C GLU A 10 34.54 10.56 15.23
N HIS A 11 33.89 11.73 15.13
CA HIS A 11 34.18 12.89 15.96
C HIS A 11 32.86 13.45 16.48
N GLN A 12 32.60 13.35 17.80
CA GLN A 12 31.37 13.84 18.47
C GLN A 12 31.25 15.39 18.45
N SER A 13 31.51 16.05 17.33
CA SER A 13 31.43 17.49 17.16
C SER A 13 30.75 17.85 15.84
N ILE A 14 29.70 18.67 15.97
CA ILE A 14 28.88 19.18 14.88
C ILE A 14 29.57 20.39 14.22
N MET A 15 29.97 20.26 12.96
CA MET A 15 30.56 21.37 12.19
C MET A 15 29.49 22.12 11.39
N LEU A 16 29.22 23.37 11.76
CA LEU A 16 28.35 24.29 11.01
C LEU A 16 29.14 24.94 9.86
N LYS A 17 28.72 24.69 8.61
CA LYS A 17 29.30 25.37 7.44
C LYS A 17 28.24 26.22 6.73
N PRO A 18 28.53 27.49 6.40
CA PRO A 18 27.62 28.33 5.63
C PRO A 18 27.46 27.77 4.21
N LEU A 19 26.21 27.63 3.75
CA LEU A 19 25.91 27.22 2.39
C LEU A 19 26.31 28.33 1.40
N LYS A 20 27.42 28.14 0.68
CA LYS A 20 27.73 28.93 -0.52
C LYS A 20 27.01 28.32 -1.71
N ASN A 21 26.22 29.17 -2.38
CA ASN A 21 25.34 28.92 -3.54
C ASN A 21 25.75 27.76 -4.46
N LYS A 22 25.32 26.53 -4.13
CA LYS A 22 25.06 25.43 -5.05
C LYS A 22 24.36 24.33 -4.26
N VAL A 23 23.08 24.08 -4.54
CA VAL A 23 22.34 22.95 -3.95
C VAL A 23 22.96 21.66 -4.51
N PRO A 24 23.55 20.78 -3.68
CA PRO A 24 24.05 19.50 -4.17
C PRO A 24 22.85 18.59 -4.50
N LYS A 25 22.79 18.05 -5.72
CA LYS A 25 21.86 16.95 -6.04
C LYS A 25 22.43 15.67 -5.45
N PHE A 26 22.00 15.32 -4.23
CA PHE A 26 22.20 13.98 -3.70
C PHE A 26 21.16 13.04 -4.31
N LYS A 27 21.64 12.02 -5.05
CA LYS A 27 20.88 10.82 -5.33
C LYS A 27 21.31 9.78 -4.33
N ASN A 28 20.47 9.49 -3.35
CA ASN A 28 20.58 8.28 -2.55
C ASN A 28 19.18 7.81 -2.13
N ASN A 29 18.91 6.58 -2.51
CA ASN A 29 18.06 5.64 -1.84
C ASN A 29 18.36 5.62 -0.34
N GLU A 30 17.30 5.73 0.46
CA GLU A 30 17.25 5.31 1.86
C GLU A 30 18.19 6.05 2.82
N THR A 31 17.71 7.16 3.39
CA THR A 31 17.77 7.49 4.84
C THR A 31 17.07 8.84 5.05
N THR A 32 16.00 8.82 5.85
CA THR A 32 15.23 9.99 6.26
C THR A 32 16.08 10.91 7.13
N MET A 33 16.33 12.14 6.68
CA MET A 33 16.88 13.21 7.52
C MET A 33 15.76 14.15 7.94
N ASN A 34 15.49 14.23 9.25
CA ASN A 34 14.61 15.27 9.82
C ASN A 34 15.36 16.61 9.78
N VAL A 35 14.82 17.60 9.05
CA VAL A 35 15.38 18.96 8.99
C VAL A 35 14.70 19.79 10.07
N TYR A 36 15.44 20.18 11.10
CA TYR A 36 14.99 21.15 12.11
C TYR A 36 15.50 22.54 11.72
N LEU A 37 14.59 23.50 11.53
CA LEU A 37 14.93 24.92 11.37
C LEU A 37 14.61 25.65 12.68
N CYS A 38 15.63 26.09 13.39
CA CYS A 38 15.47 27.02 14.51
C CYS A 38 15.55 28.46 13.97
N THR A 39 14.46 29.20 14.04
CA THR A 39 14.49 30.67 13.92
C THR A 39 14.55 31.26 15.33
N GLY A 40 15.57 32.07 15.60
CA GLY A 40 15.86 32.63 16.93
C GLY A 40 14.85 33.69 17.37
N ASN A 41 13.68 33.26 17.82
CA ASN A 41 12.88 33.99 18.79
C ASN A 41 12.18 32.95 19.68
N SER A 42 12.37 33.08 20.99
CA SER A 42 11.99 32.05 21.97
C SER A 42 10.48 31.81 21.99
N ASP A 43 10.11 30.57 22.34
CA ASP A 43 8.78 30.18 22.86
C ASP A 43 7.72 29.63 21.90
N LYS A 44 8.10 29.11 20.72
CA LYS A 44 7.21 28.18 19.99
C LYS A 44 7.95 27.18 19.11
N LEU A 45 8.04 25.93 19.57
CA LEU A 45 8.43 24.78 18.76
C LEU A 45 7.29 24.46 17.79
N MET A 46 7.29 25.10 16.62
CA MET A 46 6.42 24.69 15.52
C MET A 46 7.05 23.43 14.90
N ILE A 47 6.45 22.26 15.15
CA ILE A 47 6.74 21.08 14.32
C ILE A 47 6.15 21.37 12.94
N LEU A 48 6.93 21.99 12.06
CA LEU A 48 6.65 21.93 10.64
C LEU A 48 6.98 20.51 10.21
N SER A 49 5.97 19.64 10.23
CA SER A 49 6.03 18.37 9.50
C SER A 49 6.52 18.71 8.09
N PRO A 50 7.50 17.94 7.57
CA PRO A 50 8.21 18.37 6.38
C PRO A 50 7.21 18.59 5.24
N LEU A 51 7.24 19.79 4.64
CA LEU A 51 6.66 20.05 3.32
C LEU A 51 7.50 19.31 2.29
N VAL A 52 7.56 17.99 2.44
CA VAL A 52 7.79 17.10 1.32
C VAL A 52 6.61 17.41 0.42
N ARG A 53 6.85 17.92 -0.78
CA ARG A 53 6.01 17.47 -1.88
C ARG A 53 6.26 15.98 -1.97
N ARG A 54 5.65 15.19 -1.07
CA ARG A 54 5.40 13.79 -1.32
C ARG A 54 4.62 13.92 -2.62
N LYS A 55 5.23 13.51 -3.74
CA LYS A 55 4.41 13.10 -4.86
C LYS A 55 3.50 12.10 -4.20
N ASP A 56 2.26 12.51 -3.93
CA ASP A 56 1.32 11.79 -3.11
C ASP A 56 1.25 10.41 -3.74
N VAL A 57 2.00 9.46 -3.16
CA VAL A 57 2.03 8.10 -3.65
C VAL A 57 0.75 7.59 -3.08
N GLU A 58 -0.34 7.82 -3.81
CA GLU A 58 -1.71 7.58 -3.39
C GLU A 58 -1.76 6.26 -2.62
N ARG A 59 -1.78 6.36 -1.29
CA ARG A 59 -1.94 5.23 -0.37
C ARG A 59 -3.43 5.07 -0.20
N ARG A 60 -3.90 3.83 -0.31
CA ARG A 60 -5.31 3.51 -0.19
C ARG A 60 -5.48 2.50 0.93
N ALA A 61 -6.62 2.57 1.61
CA ALA A 61 -7.02 1.54 2.55
C ALA A 61 -7.44 0.30 1.75
N TRP A 62 -6.79 -0.82 2.02
CA TRP A 62 -7.13 -2.13 1.52
C TRP A 62 -7.62 -2.98 2.68
N LEU A 63 -8.73 -3.67 2.51
CA LEU A 63 -9.11 -4.75 3.40
C LEU A 63 -8.40 -6.01 2.91
N VAL A 64 -7.59 -6.58 3.79
CA VAL A 64 -6.85 -7.81 3.53
C VAL A 64 -7.60 -8.94 4.20
N VAL A 65 -8.11 -9.88 3.42
CA VAL A 65 -8.74 -11.11 3.90
C VAL A 65 -7.76 -12.26 3.70
N GLN A 66 -7.35 -12.90 4.79
CA GLN A 66 -6.40 -14.01 4.78
C GLN A 66 -7.11 -15.34 4.51
N GLU A 67 -6.35 -16.37 4.13
CA GLU A 67 -6.87 -17.73 3.87
C GLU A 67 -7.66 -18.35 5.03
N ILE A 68 -7.40 -17.92 6.28
CA ILE A 68 -8.10 -18.37 7.49
C ILE A 68 -9.38 -17.58 7.81
N GLY A 69 -9.83 -16.72 6.88
CA GLY A 69 -11.04 -15.90 7.06
C GLY A 69 -10.87 -14.72 8.02
N LYS A 70 -9.65 -14.40 8.47
CA LYS A 70 -9.38 -13.18 9.24
C LYS A 70 -9.17 -12.01 8.30
N SER A 71 -9.72 -10.85 8.64
CA SER A 71 -9.51 -9.61 7.90
C SER A 71 -8.95 -8.47 8.75
N HIS A 72 -8.25 -7.55 8.09
CA HIS A 72 -7.76 -6.31 8.68
C HIS A 72 -7.55 -5.24 7.61
N ILE A 73 -7.50 -3.98 8.03
CA ILE A 73 -7.25 -2.83 7.14
C ILE A 73 -5.76 -2.54 7.07
N GLU A 74 -5.24 -2.36 5.86
CA GLU A 74 -3.85 -1.98 5.61
C GLU A 74 -3.79 -0.77 4.65
N GLU A 75 -3.02 0.26 5.00
CA GLU A 75 -2.78 1.41 4.10
C GLU A 75 -1.58 1.15 3.19
N VAL A 76 -1.86 0.76 1.94
CA VAL A 76 -0.83 0.33 1.01
C VAL A 76 -0.83 1.17 -0.26
N GLY A 77 0.36 1.60 -0.66
CA GLY A 77 0.57 2.34 -1.90
C GLY A 77 0.62 1.42 -3.12
N LYS A 78 0.30 1.97 -4.29
CA LYS A 78 0.32 1.25 -5.58
C LYS A 78 1.59 0.42 -5.81
N HIS A 79 2.77 0.97 -5.57
CA HIS A 79 4.05 0.27 -5.81
C HIS A 79 4.26 -0.92 -4.86
N SER A 80 3.78 -0.81 -3.62
CA SER A 80 3.83 -1.90 -2.65
C SER A 80 2.89 -3.04 -3.06
N ILE A 81 1.67 -2.72 -3.52
CA ILE A 81 0.74 -3.71 -4.10
C ILE A 81 1.36 -4.42 -5.31
N MET A 82 1.97 -3.67 -6.23
CA MET A 82 2.63 -4.25 -7.40
C MET A 82 3.75 -5.22 -7.02
N ARG A 83 4.59 -4.86 -6.03
CA ARG A 83 5.68 -5.72 -5.56
C ARG A 83 5.16 -6.97 -4.84
N ARG A 84 4.15 -6.80 -3.99
CA ARG A 84 3.51 -7.87 -3.20
C ARG A 84 2.83 -8.92 -4.08
N THR A 85 2.11 -8.46 -5.10
CA THR A 85 1.24 -9.30 -5.93
C THR A 85 1.85 -9.71 -7.27
N GLY A 86 2.91 -9.03 -7.73
CA GLY A 86 3.51 -9.24 -9.05
C GLY A 86 2.69 -8.67 -10.21
N ILE A 87 1.58 -7.98 -9.93
CA ILE A 87 0.70 -7.44 -10.96
C ILE A 87 1.30 -6.16 -11.57
N PRO A 88 1.28 -6.00 -12.91
CA PRO A 88 1.78 -4.79 -13.55
C PRO A 88 0.91 -3.57 -13.27
N ALA A 89 1.51 -2.38 -13.32
CA ALA A 89 0.87 -1.11 -13.01
C ALA A 89 -0.42 -0.81 -13.80
N ARG A 90 -0.57 -1.42 -14.99
CA ARG A 90 -1.72 -1.27 -15.88
C ARG A 90 -2.98 -1.95 -15.33
N ASP A 91 -2.84 -3.10 -14.66
CA ASP A 91 -4.00 -3.82 -14.13
C ASP A 91 -4.42 -3.25 -12.79
N VAL A 92 -3.46 -2.81 -11.96
CA VAL A 92 -3.79 -2.08 -10.72
C VAL A 92 -4.59 -0.81 -11.02
N ARG A 93 -4.38 -0.17 -12.19
CA ARG A 93 -5.18 0.98 -12.63
C ARG A 93 -6.62 0.63 -13.00
N VAL A 94 -6.92 -0.62 -13.34
CA VAL A 94 -8.31 -1.06 -13.61
C VAL A 94 -9.15 -0.93 -12.34
N LEU A 95 -8.52 -1.06 -11.17
CA LEU A 95 -9.16 -0.87 -9.87
C LEU A 95 -9.22 0.59 -9.42
N ASP A 96 -8.75 1.55 -10.23
CA ASP A 96 -8.74 2.95 -9.84
C ASP A 96 -10.18 3.50 -9.76
N PRO A 97 -10.67 3.91 -8.58
CA PRO A 97 -12.02 4.44 -8.44
C PRO A 97 -12.22 5.76 -9.19
N LYS A 98 -11.13 6.46 -9.55
CA LYS A 98 -11.20 7.69 -10.36
C LYS A 98 -11.43 7.41 -11.84
N LEU A 99 -11.36 6.16 -12.27
CA LEU A 99 -11.50 5.75 -13.66
C LEU A 99 -12.69 4.78 -13.79
N SER A 100 -13.62 5.10 -14.69
CA SER A 100 -14.69 4.19 -15.02
C SER A 100 -14.15 3.05 -15.89
N HIS A 101 -14.29 1.82 -15.41
CA HIS A 101 -13.93 0.60 -16.13
C HIS A 101 -15.11 -0.37 -16.08
N PRO A 102 -15.44 -1.06 -17.19
CA PRO A 102 -16.45 -2.10 -17.16
C PRO A 102 -16.03 -3.26 -16.26
N SER A 103 -17.00 -4.09 -15.87
CA SER A 103 -16.71 -5.31 -15.12
C SER A 103 -15.70 -6.19 -15.85
N LYS A 104 -14.64 -6.61 -15.17
CA LYS A 104 -13.51 -7.34 -15.77
C LYS A 104 -12.83 -8.25 -14.76
N ILE A 105 -12.51 -9.46 -15.21
CA ILE A 105 -11.68 -10.42 -14.49
C ILE A 105 -10.39 -10.60 -15.30
N LEU A 106 -9.23 -10.41 -14.67
CA LEU A 106 -7.93 -10.59 -15.30
C LEU A 106 -7.16 -11.70 -14.59
N GLY A 107 -6.89 -12.78 -15.31
CA GLY A 107 -5.93 -13.80 -14.86
C GLY A 107 -4.50 -13.30 -15.04
N ARG A 108 -3.67 -13.48 -14.00
CA ARG A 108 -2.22 -13.30 -14.01
C ARG A 108 -1.55 -14.50 -13.39
N GLU A 109 -0.25 -14.63 -13.62
CA GLU A 109 0.55 -15.77 -13.17
C GLU A 109 0.41 -16.03 -11.66
N ARG A 110 0.36 -14.97 -10.83
CA ARG A 110 0.36 -15.08 -9.36
C ARG A 110 -0.87 -14.45 -8.70
N ALA A 111 -1.82 -13.98 -9.49
CA ALA A 111 -2.97 -13.25 -8.96
C ALA A 111 -4.14 -13.19 -9.96
N ILE A 112 -5.34 -12.94 -9.42
CA ILE A 112 -6.54 -12.64 -10.19
C ILE A 112 -6.98 -11.22 -9.82
N VAL A 113 -7.17 -10.35 -10.81
CA VAL A 113 -7.69 -8.99 -10.59
C VAL A 113 -9.17 -8.96 -10.91
N LEU A 114 -9.97 -8.45 -9.98
CA LEU A 114 -11.43 -8.36 -10.06
C LEU A 114 -11.85 -6.89 -10.05
N ASN A 115 -12.45 -6.42 -11.14
CA ASN A 115 -13.22 -5.18 -11.17
C ASN A 115 -14.67 -5.54 -11.42
N LEU A 116 -15.50 -5.57 -10.38
CA LEU A 116 -16.94 -5.81 -10.46
C LEU A 116 -17.68 -4.56 -9.95
N GLU A 117 -19.01 -4.57 -10.01
CA GLU A 117 -19.86 -3.43 -9.63
C GLU A 117 -19.51 -2.87 -8.23
N HIS A 118 -19.51 -3.74 -7.22
CA HIS A 118 -19.16 -3.35 -5.85
C HIS A 118 -17.77 -3.84 -5.41
N VAL A 119 -17.25 -4.91 -6.01
CA VAL A 119 -16.02 -5.56 -5.54
C VAL A 119 -14.86 -5.24 -6.48
N LYS A 120 -13.91 -4.44 -5.99
CA LYS A 120 -12.62 -4.19 -6.61
C LYS A 120 -11.54 -4.86 -5.79
N ALA A 121 -10.92 -5.90 -6.33
CA ALA A 121 -10.02 -6.72 -5.54
C ALA A 121 -8.88 -7.35 -6.34
N ILE A 122 -7.87 -7.78 -5.59
CA ILE A 122 -6.79 -8.63 -6.05
C ILE A 122 -6.80 -9.90 -5.20
N VAL A 123 -6.95 -11.05 -5.84
CA VAL A 123 -6.86 -12.36 -5.20
C VAL A 123 -5.47 -12.92 -5.47
N THR A 124 -4.76 -13.29 -4.42
CA THR A 124 -3.49 -14.02 -4.50
C THR A 124 -3.67 -15.42 -3.92
N ALA A 125 -2.61 -16.23 -3.87
CA ALA A 125 -2.68 -17.58 -3.33
C ALA A 125 -3.02 -17.63 -1.82
N THR A 126 -2.65 -16.60 -1.06
CA THR A 126 -2.72 -16.62 0.41
C THR A 126 -3.69 -15.59 1.00
N GLU A 127 -4.12 -14.64 0.17
CA GLU A 127 -4.93 -13.50 0.62
C GLU A 127 -5.66 -12.80 -0.52
N MET A 128 -6.70 -12.08 -0.16
CA MET A 128 -7.46 -11.19 -1.02
C MET A 128 -7.36 -9.75 -0.52
N LEU A 129 -7.00 -8.83 -1.41
CA LEU A 129 -6.87 -7.40 -1.16
C LEU A 129 -8.08 -6.69 -1.79
N ILE A 130 -8.98 -6.16 -0.99
CA ILE A 130 -10.22 -5.51 -1.41
C ILE A 130 -10.09 -4.00 -1.22
N LEU A 131 -10.43 -3.24 -2.26
CA LEU A 131 -10.43 -1.79 -2.24
C LEU A 131 -11.78 -1.24 -1.76
N ASN A 132 -11.76 -0.07 -1.12
CA ASN A 132 -12.95 0.63 -0.62
C ASN A 132 -13.81 -0.22 0.33
N PRO A 133 -13.27 -0.72 1.44
CA PRO A 133 -14.02 -1.60 2.35
C PRO A 133 -15.22 -0.94 3.06
N ASN A 134 -15.33 0.39 3.00
CA ASN A 134 -16.48 1.13 3.54
C ASN A 134 -17.69 1.16 2.59
N ASP A 135 -17.57 0.60 1.38
CA ASP A 135 -18.70 0.48 0.45
C ASP A 135 -19.72 -0.53 1.01
N PRO A 136 -20.99 -0.14 1.23
CA PRO A 136 -22.02 -1.05 1.72
C PRO A 136 -22.23 -2.29 0.85
N GLY A 137 -21.95 -2.20 -0.46
CA GLY A 137 -22.03 -3.34 -1.38
C GLY A 137 -20.90 -4.36 -1.19
N VAL A 138 -19.83 -4.00 -0.50
CA VAL A 138 -18.70 -4.90 -0.21
C VAL A 138 -18.94 -5.72 1.06
N ALA A 139 -19.64 -5.16 2.06
CA ALA A 139 -19.80 -5.79 3.37
C ALA A 139 -20.45 -7.19 3.32
N PRO A 140 -21.54 -7.44 2.57
CA PRO A 140 -22.12 -8.79 2.46
C PRO A 140 -21.14 -9.78 1.85
N PHE A 141 -20.42 -9.37 0.81
CA PHE A 141 -19.42 -10.20 0.14
C PHE A 141 -18.28 -10.60 1.09
N VAL A 142 -17.76 -9.64 1.88
CA VAL A 142 -16.70 -9.90 2.84
C VAL A 142 -17.16 -10.87 3.92
N SER A 143 -18.35 -10.67 4.49
CA SER A 143 -18.88 -11.54 5.55
C SER A 143 -19.03 -12.98 5.06
N ASP A 144 -19.59 -13.18 3.86
CA ASP A 144 -19.73 -14.50 3.24
C ASP A 144 -18.36 -15.14 2.97
N LEU A 145 -17.37 -14.35 2.53
CA LEU A 145 -16.03 -14.82 2.25
C LEU A 145 -15.32 -15.27 3.53
N GLU A 146 -15.34 -14.46 4.58
CA GLU A 146 -14.75 -14.77 5.88
C GLU A 146 -15.36 -16.06 6.48
N HIS A 147 -16.68 -16.19 6.42
CA HIS A 147 -17.38 -17.38 6.90
C HIS A 147 -16.99 -18.64 6.10
N LYS A 148 -16.89 -18.53 4.77
CA LYS A 148 -16.49 -19.66 3.91
C LYS A 148 -15.05 -20.10 4.15
N LEU A 149 -14.14 -19.15 4.38
CA LEU A 149 -12.73 -19.43 4.66
C LEU A 149 -12.52 -19.95 6.08
N SER A 150 -13.29 -19.47 7.05
CA SER A 150 -13.22 -19.96 8.44
C SER A 150 -13.75 -21.39 8.57
N ASN A 151 -14.72 -21.77 7.71
CA ASN A 151 -15.31 -23.10 7.69
C ASN A 151 -14.65 -24.05 6.68
N SER A 152 -13.66 -23.59 5.90
CA SER A 152 -12.85 -24.48 5.10
C SER A 152 -11.85 -25.17 6.01
N ASP A 153 -12.31 -26.22 6.68
CA ASP A 153 -11.44 -27.21 7.27
C ASP A 153 -10.50 -27.67 6.16
N GLY A 154 -9.18 -27.50 6.33
CA GLY A 154 -8.13 -27.71 5.31
C GLY A 154 -8.00 -29.16 4.80
N SER A 155 -9.04 -29.96 5.00
CA SER A 155 -9.13 -31.40 4.88
C SER A 155 -9.81 -31.86 3.59
N GLN A 156 -10.29 -30.94 2.73
CA GLN A 156 -10.94 -31.32 1.46
C GLN A 156 -10.23 -30.65 0.27
N PRO A 157 -9.49 -31.40 -0.57
CA PRO A 157 -8.90 -30.85 -1.78
C PRO A 157 -10.00 -30.34 -2.72
N ILE A 158 -9.81 -29.11 -3.23
CA ILE A 158 -10.75 -28.40 -4.13
C ILE A 158 -11.11 -29.26 -5.37
N VAL A 159 -10.22 -30.15 -5.77
CA VAL A 159 -10.40 -31.09 -6.88
C VAL A 159 -11.62 -32.01 -6.70
N SER A 160 -11.99 -32.33 -5.45
CA SER A 160 -13.14 -33.21 -5.16
C SER A 160 -14.50 -32.55 -5.41
N ARG A 161 -14.57 -31.21 -5.48
CA ARG A 161 -15.83 -30.47 -5.73
C ARG A 161 -16.19 -30.31 -7.20
N PHE A 162 -15.24 -30.54 -8.10
CA PHE A 162 -15.46 -30.41 -9.55
C PHE A 162 -15.75 -31.75 -10.26
N SER A 163 -15.92 -32.84 -9.53
CA SER A 163 -16.44 -34.09 -10.11
C SER A 163 -17.93 -33.92 -10.46
N LEU A 164 -18.13 -33.35 -11.65
CA LEU A 164 -19.40 -33.29 -12.35
C LEU A 164 -19.94 -34.72 -12.51
N HIS A 165 -21.22 -34.90 -12.17
CA HIS A 165 -22.05 -35.97 -12.68
C HIS A 165 -21.88 -36.04 -14.20
N LYS A 166 -21.14 -37.04 -14.69
CA LYS A 166 -21.29 -37.52 -16.06
C LYS A 166 -22.42 -38.54 -16.03
N SER A 167 -23.60 -38.12 -16.49
CA SER A 167 -24.60 -39.04 -17.04
C SER A 167 -24.22 -39.40 -18.47
#